data_AF-A0A292SPA2-F1
#
_entry.id   AF-A0A292SPA2-F1
#
_cell.length_a   1.000
_cell.length_b   1.000
_cell.length_c   1.000
_cell.angle_alpha   90.00
_cell.angle_beta   90.00
_cell.angle_gamma   90.00
#
_symmetry.space_group_name_H-M   'P 1'
#
loop_
_entity.id
_entity.type
_entity.pdbx_description
1 polymer ?
#
loop_
_entity_poly.entity_id
_entity_poly.type
_entity_poly.pdbx_seq_one_letter_code
_entity_poly.pdbx_strand_id
1 'polypeptide(L)' 'MKKILVILCLTAFVVFLGYTYASAKCLIAGRGCCSSHGGVCGCAGGRSKCCDGTLSPSCQCFKDDVKGCLEL' A
#
# COMPACT_ATOMS: atom_id res chain seq x y z
N MET A 1 24.79 36.82 7.83
CA MET A 1 23.61 36.29 8.56
C MET A 1 22.41 35.93 7.67
N LYS A 2 22.09 36.65 6.57
CA LYS A 2 20.94 36.30 5.71
C LYS A 2 21.08 35.02 4.87
N LYS A 3 22.32 34.62 4.56
CA LYS A 3 22.62 33.45 3.70
C LYS A 3 22.34 32.13 4.43
N ILE A 4 22.59 32.11 5.75
CA ILE A 4 22.32 30.95 6.61
C ILE A 4 20.81 30.67 6.67
N LEU A 5 19.99 31.72 6.79
CA LEU A 5 18.54 31.60 6.77
C LEU A 5 18.01 31.01 5.45
N VAL A 6 18.61 31.42 4.32
CA VAL A 6 18.23 30.89 2.99
C VAL A 6 18.56 29.40 2.86
N ILE A 7 19.73 28.96 3.35
CA ILE A 7 20.14 27.56 3.27
C ILE A 7 19.20 26.67 4.10
N LEU A 8 18.84 27.09 5.32
CA LEU A 8 17.91 26.34 6.18
C LEU A 8 16.51 26.21 5.57
N CYS A 9 16.02 27.26 4.90
CA CYS A 9 14.74 27.20 4.20
C CYS A 9 14.78 26.24 3.01
N LEU A 10 15.87 26.24 2.22
CA LEU A 10 16.00 25.37 1.06
C LEU A 10 16.11 23.90 1.46
N THR A 11 16.88 23.57 2.51
CA THR A 11 16.97 22.18 2.99
C THR A 11 15.64 21.69 3.55
N ALA A 12 14.93 22.51 4.33
CA ALA A 12 13.61 22.18 4.82
C ALA A 12 12.59 21.97 3.68
N PHE A 13 12.66 22.80 2.63
CA PHE A 13 11.78 22.68 1.47
C PHE A 13 12.04 21.40 0.66
N VAL A 14 13.29 21.02 0.45
CA VAL A 14 13.66 19.76 -0.24
C VAL A 14 13.21 18.53 0.56
N VAL A 15 13.39 18.55 1.88
CA VAL A 15 12.92 17.47 2.77
C VAL A 15 11.39 17.39 2.78
N PHE A 16 10.70 18.53 2.84
CA PHE A 16 9.25 18.61 2.77
C PHE A 16 8.71 18.07 1.44
N LEU A 17 9.34 18.45 0.33
CA LEU A 17 9.04 17.90 -0.99
C LEU A 17 9.23 16.37 -1.01
N GLY A 18 10.39 15.87 -0.60
CA GLY A 18 10.66 14.42 -0.54
C GLY A 18 9.66 13.64 0.32
N TYR A 19 9.21 14.24 1.44
CA TYR A 19 8.18 13.67 2.29
C TYR A 19 6.83 13.54 1.57
N THR A 20 6.45 14.53 0.75
CA THR A 20 5.21 14.46 -0.05
C THR A 20 5.28 13.44 -1.18
N TYR A 21 6.46 13.23 -1.79
CA TYR A 21 6.64 12.25 -2.88
C TYR A 21 6.67 10.80 -2.40
N ALA A 22 7.07 10.53 -1.16
CA ALA A 22 7.11 9.18 -0.58
C ALA A 22 5.71 8.58 -0.29
N SER A 23 4.63 9.35 -0.49
CA SER A 23 3.26 8.89 -0.30
C SER A 23 2.72 8.16 -1.54
N ALA A 24 3.44 7.17 -2.05
CA ALA A 24 2.86 6.15 -2.91
C ALA A 24 2.04 5.18 -2.03
N LYS A 25 0.87 5.64 -1.59
CA LYS A 25 -0.12 4.75 -0.98
C LYS A 25 -0.52 3.75 -2.05
N CYS A 26 -0.12 2.50 -1.86
CA CYS A 26 -0.60 1.36 -2.62
C CYS A 26 -2.11 1.22 -2.41
N LEU A 27 -2.90 2.03 -3.12
CA LEU A 27 -4.31 1.81 -3.29
C LEU A 27 -4.43 0.66 -4.28
N ILE A 28 -4.23 -0.55 -3.79
CA ILE A 28 -4.84 -1.73 -4.40
C ILE A 28 -6.34 -1.53 -4.23
N ALA A 29 -6.92 -0.69 -5.08
CA ALA A 29 -8.35 -0.66 -5.34
C ALA A 29 -8.67 -1.92 -6.15
N GLY A 30 -8.51 -3.07 -5.50
CA GLY A 30 -8.90 -4.31 -6.10
C GLY A 30 -10.41 -4.30 -6.28
N ARG A 31 -10.87 -4.68 -7.47
CA ARG A 31 -11.82 -5.80 -7.48
C ARG A 31 -11.09 -6.99 -6.85
N GLY A 32 -10.96 -6.91 -5.53
CA GLY A 32 -10.14 -7.78 -4.72
C GLY A 32 -10.97 -8.97 -4.30
N CYS A 33 -10.27 -10.00 -3.89
CA CYS A 33 -10.84 -11.14 -3.20
C CYS A 33 -11.79 -10.66 -2.10
N CYS A 34 -12.99 -11.23 -2.06
CA CYS A 34 -14.00 -10.90 -1.07
C CYS A 34 -14.52 -9.45 -1.12
N SER A 35 -14.42 -8.75 -2.25
CA SER A 35 -14.95 -7.38 -2.39
C SER A 35 -16.44 -7.26 -2.05
N SER A 36 -17.24 -8.28 -2.40
CA SER A 36 -18.66 -8.37 -2.01
C SER A 36 -18.89 -8.89 -0.58
N HIS A 37 -17.84 -9.38 0.08
CA HIS A 37 -17.88 -10.08 1.37
C HIS A 37 -17.09 -9.34 2.47
N GLY A 38 -16.91 -8.02 2.32
CA GLY A 38 -16.23 -7.17 3.30
C GLY A 38 -14.70 -7.22 3.28
N GLY A 39 -14.11 -7.85 2.25
CA GLY A 39 -12.66 -8.03 2.11
C GLY A 39 -12.15 -9.36 2.69
N VAL A 40 -10.85 -9.55 2.57
CA VAL A 40 -10.17 -10.77 3.06
C VAL A 40 -9.80 -10.58 4.52
N CYS A 41 -10.24 -11.50 5.37
CA CYS A 41 -9.91 -11.54 6.80
C CYS A 41 -8.99 -12.73 7.17
N GLY A 42 -8.63 -13.59 6.23
CA GLY A 42 -7.69 -14.68 6.51
C GLY A 42 -7.40 -15.59 5.32
N CYS A 43 -6.90 -16.78 5.63
CA CYS A 43 -6.51 -17.81 4.67
C CYS A 43 -6.86 -19.18 5.26
N ALA A 44 -7.52 -20.04 4.50
CA ALA A 44 -7.78 -21.42 4.90
C ALA A 44 -7.73 -22.35 3.69
N GLY A 45 -7.01 -23.48 3.82
CA GLY A 45 -6.87 -24.46 2.73
C GLY A 45 -6.27 -23.88 1.45
N GLY A 46 -5.40 -22.87 1.56
CA GLY A 46 -4.81 -22.16 0.41
C GLY A 46 -5.75 -21.18 -0.29
N ARG A 47 -6.95 -20.93 0.25
CA ARG A 47 -7.91 -19.94 -0.27
C ARG A 47 -8.10 -18.77 0.68
N SER A 48 -8.28 -17.59 0.10
CA SER A 48 -8.53 -16.38 0.88
C SER A 48 -9.87 -16.50 1.61
N LYS A 49 -9.85 -16.37 2.94
CA LYS A 49 -11.04 -16.36 3.78
C LYS A 49 -11.59 -14.94 3.86
N CYS A 50 -12.84 -14.79 3.47
CA CYS A 50 -13.58 -13.54 3.53
C CYS A 50 -14.01 -13.21 4.97
N CYS A 51 -14.27 -11.93 5.23
CA CYS A 51 -14.65 -11.45 6.56
C CYS A 51 -16.03 -11.95 7.02
N ASP A 52 -16.90 -12.35 6.10
CA ASP A 52 -18.15 -13.03 6.39
C ASP A 52 -17.98 -14.54 6.72
N GLY A 53 -16.75 -15.04 6.67
CA GLY A 53 -16.41 -16.43 6.97
C GLY A 53 -16.38 -17.37 5.75
N THR A 54 -16.80 -16.90 4.57
CA THR A 54 -16.75 -17.69 3.33
C THR A 54 -15.32 -17.80 2.79
N LEU A 55 -15.08 -18.77 1.90
CA LEU A 55 -13.81 -18.90 1.19
C LEU A 55 -13.98 -18.38 -0.23
N SER A 56 -13.05 -17.54 -0.68
CA SER A 56 -13.07 -17.04 -2.04
C SER A 56 -12.81 -18.18 -3.03
N PRO A 57 -13.73 -18.44 -3.97
CA PRO A 57 -13.55 -19.50 -4.96
C PRO A 57 -12.56 -19.08 -6.05
N SER A 58 -12.29 -17.79 -6.24
CA SER A 58 -11.34 -17.30 -7.25
C SER A 58 -9.99 -16.93 -6.67
N CYS A 59 -9.93 -16.69 -5.35
CA CYS A 59 -8.71 -16.21 -4.72
C CYS A 59 -8.02 -17.22 -3.84
N GLN A 60 -6.74 -17.37 -4.12
CA GLN A 60 -5.83 -18.19 -3.35
C GLN A 60 -4.95 -17.27 -2.49
N CYS A 61 -4.51 -17.79 -1.36
CA CYS A 61 -3.61 -17.10 -0.45
C CYS A 61 -2.30 -17.86 -0.44
N PHE A 62 -1.41 -17.49 -1.36
CA PHE A 62 -0.01 -17.87 -1.34
C PHE A 62 0.78 -16.73 -0.71
N LYS A 63 1.78 -17.05 0.10
CA LYS A 63 2.57 -16.07 0.86
C LYS A 63 3.58 -15.30 -0.01
N ASP A 64 3.39 -15.30 -1.33
CA ASP A 64 4.43 -14.98 -2.31
C ASP A 64 4.06 -13.76 -3.16
N ASP A 65 3.34 -12.80 -2.58
CA ASP A 65 3.13 -11.51 -3.25
C ASP A 65 4.25 -10.54 -2.83
N VAL A 66 5.40 -10.63 -3.51
CA VAL A 66 6.18 -9.41 -3.78
C VAL A 66 5.28 -8.57 -4.67
N LYS A 67 4.40 -7.77 -4.06
CA LYS A 67 3.65 -6.74 -4.77
C LYS A 67 4.67 -5.73 -5.24
N GLY A 68 5.16 -5.93 -6.46
CA GLY A 68 5.96 -4.97 -7.19
C GLY A 68 5.15 -3.68 -7.32
N CYS A 69 5.33 -2.78 -6.36
CA CYS A 69 5.38 -1.36 -6.69
C CYS A 69 6.74 -1.17 -7.35
N LEU A 70 6.84 -1.58 -8.62
CA LEU A 70 8.04 -1.36 -9.41
C LEU A 70 8.13 0.14 -9.61
N GLU A 71 9.12 0.72 -8.91
CA GLU A 71 9.59 2.07 -9.12
C GLU A 71 9.98 2.24 -10.59
N LEU A 72 9.46 3.29 -11.22
CA LEU A 72 9.90 3.82 -12.51
C LEU A 72 10.07 5.33 -12.36
#